data_AF-A0A398DGQ0-F1
#
_entry.id   AF-A0A398DGQ0-F1
#
_cell.length_a   1.000
_cell.length_b   1.000
_cell.length_c   1.000
_cell.angle_alpha   90.00
_cell.angle_beta   90.00
_cell.angle_gamma   90.00
#
_symmetry.space_group_name_H-M   'P 1'
#
loop_
_entity.id
_entity.type
_entity.pdbx_description
1 polymer ?
#
loop_
_entity_poly.entity_id
_entity_poly.type
_entity_poly.pdbx_seq_one_letter_code
_entity_poly.pdbx_strand_id
1 'polypeptide(L)' 'MAIEEVISLRVEGDLKRRVDEVARHTGRSKAWVIRKAVDLYLEDIEDIEMSEQRLADPKDNVISSDELMSRL' A
#
# COMPACT_ATOMS: atom_id res chain seq x y z
N MET A 1 14.42 16.83 -10.78
CA MET A 1 13.07 17.28 -11.19
C MET A 1 12.28 16.01 -11.43
N ALA A 2 11.21 15.75 -10.69
CA ALA A 2 10.39 14.56 -10.91
C ALA A 2 9.62 14.74 -12.22
N ILE A 3 9.58 13.71 -13.06
CA ILE A 3 8.76 13.68 -14.27
C ILE A 3 7.36 13.26 -13.81
N GLU A 4 6.37 14.14 -14.00
CA GLU A 4 4.96 13.80 -13.72
C GLU A 4 4.34 13.22 -14.99
N GLU A 5 3.82 12.00 -14.89
CA GLU A 5 3.14 11.28 -15.97
C GLU A 5 1.65 11.13 -15.67
N VAL A 6 0.82 11.14 -16.71
CA VAL A 6 -0.65 11.02 -16.57
C VAL A 6 -1.10 9.60 -16.88
N ILE A 7 -1.79 8.98 -15.92
CA ILE A 7 -2.42 7.67 -16.09
C ILE A 7 -3.92 7.85 -16.24
N SER A 8 -4.48 7.40 -17.37
CA SER A 8 -5.92 7.37 -17.61
C SER A 8 -6.45 5.95 -17.40
N LEU A 9 -7.43 5.79 -16.51
CA LEU A 9 -8.07 4.52 -16.24
C LEU A 9 -9.60 4.66 -16.21
N ARG A 10 -10.30 3.61 -16.64
CA ARG A 10 -11.75 3.47 -16.44
C ARG A 10 -12.00 2.81 -15.09
N VAL A 11 -12.98 3.34 -14.37
CA VAL A 11 -13.41 2.83 -13.07
C VAL A 11 -14.92 2.66 -13.05
N GLU A 12 -15.39 1.73 -12.23
CA GLU A 12 -16.82 1.59 -11.97
C GLU A 12 -17.39 2.83 -11.27
N GLY A 13 -18.69 3.08 -11.47
CA GLY A 13 -19.37 4.24 -10.90
C GLY A 13 -19.32 4.29 -9.37
N ASP A 14 -19.38 3.12 -8.72
CA ASP A 14 -19.29 3.04 -7.25
C ASP A 14 -17.91 3.42 -6.73
N LEU A 15 -16.84 2.96 -7.38
CA LEU A 15 -15.47 3.33 -7.01
C LEU A 15 -15.26 4.84 -7.15
N LYS A 16 -15.74 5.43 -8.24
CA LYS A 16 -15.71 6.89 -8.42
C LYS A 16 -16.47 7.62 -7.29
N ARG A 17 -17.66 7.14 -6.92
CA ARG A 17 -18.46 7.72 -5.83
C ARG A 17 -17.70 7.69 -4.50
N ARG A 18 -17.07 6.56 -4.17
CA ARG A 18 -16.25 6.41 -2.96
C ARG A 18 -15.06 7.36 -2.95
N VAL A 19 -14.35 7.51 -4.07
CA VAL A 19 -13.25 8.50 -4.20
C VAL A 19 -13.77 9.92 -3.99
N ASP A 20 -14.93 10.25 -4.58
CA ASP A 20 -15.57 11.57 -4.44
C ASP A 20 -15.91 11.88 -2.97
N GLU A 21 -16.43 10.89 -2.24
CA GLU A 21 -16.75 11.01 -0.81
C GLU A 21 -15.50 11.22 0.05
N VAL A 22 -14.46 10.40 -0.12
CA VAL A 22 -13.20 10.53 0.64
C VAL A 22 -12.54 11.88 0.37
N ALA A 23 -12.49 12.31 -0.89
CA ALA A 23 -11.95 13.62 -1.26
C ALA A 23 -12.68 14.76 -0.54
N ARG A 24 -14.02 14.71 -0.53
CA ARG A 24 -14.86 15.69 0.17
C ARG A 24 -14.63 15.69 1.68
N HIS A 25 -14.60 14.52 2.32
CA HIS A 25 -14.44 14.41 3.78
C HIS A 25 -13.04 14.82 4.25
N THR A 26 -12.01 14.58 3.43
CA THR A 26 -10.61 14.90 3.76
C THR A 26 -10.18 16.30 3.31
N GLY A 27 -11.00 17.01 2.53
CA GLY A 27 -10.62 18.29 1.93
C GLY A 27 -9.50 18.17 0.90
N ARG A 28 -9.33 16.99 0.30
CA ARG A 28 -8.27 16.69 -0.69
C ARG A 28 -8.83 16.59 -2.10
N SER A 29 -7.96 16.72 -3.09
CA SER A 29 -8.35 16.49 -4.48
C SER A 29 -8.56 14.99 -4.74
N LYS A 30 -9.43 14.65 -5.69
CA LYS A 30 -9.66 13.27 -6.13
C LYS A 30 -8.37 12.61 -6.62
N ALA A 31 -7.55 13.36 -7.36
CA ALA A 31 -6.24 12.90 -7.83
C ALA A 31 -5.30 12.56 -6.67
N TRP A 32 -5.32 13.35 -5.58
CA TRP A 32 -4.56 13.02 -4.37
C TRP A 32 -5.03 11.70 -3.75
N VAL A 33 -6.35 11.51 -3.63
CA VAL A 33 -6.92 10.27 -3.07
C VAL A 33 -6.54 9.06 -3.91
N ILE A 34 -6.70 9.15 -5.24
CA ILE A 34 -6.37 8.06 -6.17
C ILE A 34 -4.88 7.72 -6.08
N ARG A 35 -3.99 8.73 -6.16
CA ARG A 35 -2.56 8.52 -6.03
C ARG A 35 -2.20 7.84 -4.71
N LYS A 36 -2.76 8.32 -3.60
CA LYS A 36 -2.46 7.72 -2.29
C LYS A 36 -2.98 6.29 -2.16
N ALA A 37 -4.13 5.98 -2.74
CA ALA A 37 -4.63 4.61 -2.76
C ALA A 37 -3.70 3.69 -3.58
N VAL A 38 -3.15 4.18 -4.70
CA VAL A 38 -2.19 3.42 -5.51
C VAL A 38 -0.86 3.25 -4.76
N ASP A 39 -0.33 4.32 -4.16
CA ASP A 39 0.91 4.28 -3.36
C ASP A 39 0.80 3.20 -2.27
N LEU A 40 -0.26 3.25 -1.46
CA LEU A 40 -0.48 2.29 -0.37
C LEU A 40 -0.64 0.86 -0.87
N TYR A 41 -1.32 0.66 -2.00
CA TYR A 41 -1.49 -0.68 -2.55
C TYR A 41 -0.18 -1.26 -3.09
N LEU A 42 0.70 -0.42 -3.64
CA LEU A 42 2.03 -0.85 -4.06
C LEU A 42 2.91 -1.20 -2.86
N GLU A 43 2.88 -0.38 -1.80
CA GLU A 43 3.55 -0.67 -0.53
C GLU A 43 3.10 -2.02 0.05
N ASP A 44 1.78 -2.29 0.08
CA ASP A 44 1.24 -3.57 0.55
C ASP A 44 1.76 -4.78 -0.27
N ILE A 45 1.87 -4.64 -1.59
CA ILE A 45 2.40 -5.70 -2.47
C ILE A 45 3.89 -5.92 -2.18
N GLU A 46 4.67 -4.85 -2.06
CA GLU A 46 6.11 -4.92 -1.78
C GLU A 46 6.37 -5.59 -0.42
N ASP A 47 5.56 -5.29 0.59
CA ASP A 47 5.64 -5.91 1.92
C ASP A 47 5.33 -7.41 1.89
N ILE A 48 4.32 -7.83 1.11
CA ILE A 48 4.00 -9.26 0.91
C ILE A 48 5.18 -9.99 0.26
N GLU A 49 5.67 -9.47 -0.86
CA GLU A 49 6.80 -10.06 -1.59
C GLU A 49 8.05 -10.16 -0.70
N MET A 50 8.36 -9.11 0.05
CA MET A 50 9.50 -9.11 0.97
C MET A 50 9.32 -10.13 2.10
N SER A 51 8.09 -10.32 2.58
CA SER A 51 7.76 -11.32 3.60
C SER A 51 7.91 -12.75 3.08
N GLU A 52 7.45 -13.02 1.86
CA GLU A 52 7.61 -14.32 1.21
C GLU A 52 9.08 -14.66 0.96
N GLN A 53 9.88 -13.68 0.52
CA GLN A 53 11.32 -13.84 0.34
C GLN A 53 12.02 -14.20 1.65
N ARG A 54 11.67 -13.53 2.76
CA ARG A 54 12.21 -13.87 4.08
C ARG A 54 11.79 -15.27 4.53
N LEU A 55 10.51 -15.61 4.36
CA LEU A 55 10.00 -16.92 4.74
C LEU A 55 10.69 -18.06 3.96
N ALA A 56 11.05 -17.81 2.70
CA ALA A 56 11.72 -18.78 1.85
C ALA A 56 13.24 -18.86 2.09
N ASP A 57 13.85 -17.92 2.83
CA ASP A 57 15.30 -17.93 3.10
C ASP A 57 15.66 -18.96 4.18
N PRO A 58 16.34 -20.07 3.84
CA PRO A 58 16.69 -21.10 4.80
C PRO A 58 17.74 -20.65 5.82
N LYS A 59 18.36 -19.47 5.61
CA LYS A 59 19.34 -18.87 6.52
C LYS A 59 18.70 -17.96 7.55
N ASP A 60 17.40 -17.67 7.43
CA ASP A 60 16.71 -16.84 8.41
C ASP A 60 16.51 -17.61 9.73
N ASN A 61 16.92 -17.01 10.83
CA ASN A 61 16.87 -17.66 12.14
C ASN A 61 15.47 -17.55 12.72
N VAL A 62 14.77 -18.68 12.76
CA VAL A 62 13.46 -18.79 13.40
C VAL A 62 13.63 -18.75 14.92
N ILE A 63 13.09 -17.71 15.56
CA ILE A 63 13.06 -17.54 17.01
C ILE A 63 11.70 -17.95 17.59
N SER A 64 11.64 -18.28 18.87
CA SER A 64 10.37 -18.56 19.55
C SER A 64 9.59 -17.27 19.82
N SER A 65 8.28 -17.41 20.08
CA SER A 65 7.44 -16.26 20.46
C SER A 65 7.96 -15.57 21.74
N ASP A 66 8.46 -16.33 22.71
CA ASP A 66 9.00 -15.78 23.96
C ASP A 66 10.28 -14.96 23.72
N GLU A 67 11.13 -15.44 22.79
CA GLU A 67 12.34 -14.73 22.39
C GLU A 67 12.04 -13.46 21.62
N LEU A 68 11.06 -13.48 20.71
CA LEU A 68 10.60 -12.28 19.99
C LEU A 68 10.11 -11.20 20.97
N MET A 69 9.25 -11.57 21.92
CA MET A 69 8.69 -10.65 22.91
C MET A 69 9.76 -10.04 23.81
N SER A 70 10.89 -10.72 24.02
CA SER A 70 12.01 -10.20 24.80
C SER A 70 12.87 -9.18 24.04
N ARG A 71 12.69 -9.06 22.71
CA ARG A 71 13.46 -8.16 21.83
C ARG A 71 12.71 -6.87 21.44
N LEU A 72 11.40 -6.79 21.71
CA LEU A 72 10.55 -5.62 21.48
C LEU A 72 10.59 -4.66 22.67
#